data_AF-A0A087E9Y6-F1
#
_entry.id   AF-A0A087E9Y6-F1
#
_cell.length_a   1.000
_cell.length_b   1.000
_cell.length_c   1.000
_cell.angle_alpha   90.00
_cell.angle_beta   90.00
_cell.angle_gamma   90.00
#
_symmetry.space_group_name_H-M   'P 1'
#
loop_
_entity.id
_entity.type
_entity.pdbx_description
1 polymer ?
#
loop_
_entity_poly.entity_id
_entity_poly.type
_entity_poly.pdbx_seq_one_letter_code
_entity_poly.pdbx_strand_id
1 'polypeptide(L)'
;MNREEINNLFGVTDQQLDRMAAEYEDGDWNGTVGQITPGRPRIYDEELETVSFRLPKSRLKAIDADAKAKGESRSQFLRHAIDQALLASGV
;
A
#
# COMPACT_ATOMS: atom_id res chain seq x y z
N MET A 1 -13.86 10.15 -24.46
CA MET A 1 -12.44 10.48 -24.56
C MET A 1 -11.89 9.83 -25.81
N ASN A 2 -11.32 10.62 -26.71
CA ASN A 2 -10.62 10.13 -27.89
C ASN A 2 -9.14 9.83 -27.57
N ARG A 3 -8.42 9.26 -28.53
CA ARG A 3 -7.01 8.86 -28.35
C ARG A 3 -6.10 10.02 -27.97
N GLU A 4 -6.23 11.16 -28.63
CA GLU A 4 -5.43 12.36 -28.33
C GLU A 4 -5.70 12.90 -26.93
N GLU A 5 -6.96 12.90 -26.48
CA GLU A 5 -7.33 13.31 -25.12
C GLU A 5 -6.72 12.39 -24.05
N ILE A 6 -6.66 11.08 -24.31
CA ILE A 6 -6.02 10.10 -23.42
C ILE A 6 -4.51 10.36 -23.36
N ASN A 7 -3.87 10.49 -24.51
CA ASN A 7 -2.44 10.73 -24.62
C ASN A 7 -2.01 12.00 -23.86
N ASN A 8 -2.76 13.08 -24.04
CA ASN A 8 -2.52 14.35 -23.35
C ASN A 8 -2.71 14.24 -21.83
N LEU A 9 -3.70 13.47 -21.37
CA LEU A 9 -3.94 13.26 -19.93
C LEU A 9 -2.74 12.60 -19.23
N PHE A 10 -2.09 11.65 -19.91
CA PHE A 10 -0.95 10.91 -19.38
C PHE A 10 0.41 11.51 -19.77
N GLY A 11 0.44 12.60 -20.55
CA GLY A 11 1.66 13.27 -20.98
C GLY A 11 2.53 12.43 -21.92
N VAL A 12 1.90 11.60 -22.76
CA VAL A 12 2.58 10.69 -23.71
C VAL A 12 2.13 10.96 -25.14
N THR A 13 2.96 10.60 -26.12
CA THR A 13 2.62 10.62 -27.55
C THR A 13 2.41 9.21 -28.10
N ASP A 14 1.71 9.09 -29.23
CA ASP A 14 1.53 7.79 -29.91
C ASP A 14 2.89 7.15 -30.25
N GLN A 15 3.85 7.93 -30.76
CA GLN A 15 5.20 7.41 -31.04
C GLN A 15 5.95 6.91 -29.81
N GLN A 16 5.73 7.51 -28.64
CA GLN A 16 6.32 7.02 -27.40
C GLN A 16 5.71 5.68 -26.99
N LEU A 17 4.39 5.53 -27.14
CA LEU A 17 3.69 4.28 -26.86
C LEU A 17 4.12 3.17 -27.82
N ASP A 18 4.22 3.48 -29.12
CA ASP A 18 4.67 2.51 -30.13
C ASP A 18 6.10 2.03 -29.84
N ARG A 19 7.00 2.95 -29.45
CA ARG A 19 8.37 2.59 -29.06
C ARG A 19 8.41 1.73 -27.80
N MET A 20 7.62 2.07 -26.78
CA MET A 20 7.54 1.27 -25.56
C MET A 20 6.97 -0.12 -25.84
N ALA A 21 5.98 -0.23 -26.73
CA ALA A 21 5.37 -1.49 -27.11
C ALA A 21 6.36 -2.39 -27.87
N ALA A 22 7.11 -1.82 -28.81
CA ALA A 22 8.14 -2.54 -29.57
C ALA A 22 9.14 -3.24 -28.65
N GLU A 23 9.53 -2.60 -27.53
CA GLU A 23 10.48 -3.20 -26.58
C GLU A 23 9.97 -4.52 -25.96
N TYR A 24 8.66 -4.61 -25.70
CA TYR A 24 8.04 -5.83 -25.19
C TYR A 24 7.77 -6.87 -26.29
N GLU A 25 7.43 -6.42 -27.50
CA GLU A 25 7.12 -7.28 -28.65
C GLU A 25 8.37 -7.97 -29.22
N ASP A 26 9.47 -7.24 -29.33
CA ASP A 26 10.76 -7.74 -29.81
C ASP A 26 11.55 -8.47 -28.71
N GLY A 27 11.13 -8.35 -27.45
CA GLY A 27 11.75 -9.00 -26.29
C GLY A 27 13.11 -8.40 -25.91
N ASP A 28 13.40 -7.18 -26.34
CA ASP A 28 14.62 -6.42 -26.01
C ASP A 28 14.41 -5.41 -24.87
N TRP A 29 13.24 -5.45 -24.22
CA TRP A 29 12.93 -4.65 -23.05
C TRP A 29 14.00 -4.78 -21.96
N ASN A 30 14.56 -3.62 -21.57
CA ASN A 30 15.58 -3.52 -20.55
C ASN A 30 15.04 -2.80 -19.30
N GLY A 31 14.91 -3.55 -18.20
CA GLY A 31 14.54 -3.00 -16.90
C GLY A 31 14.93 -3.93 -15.76
N THR A 32 14.90 -3.41 -14.52
CA THR A 32 15.14 -4.23 -13.34
C THR A 32 13.82 -4.78 -12.83
N VAL A 33 13.64 -6.10 -12.92
CA VAL A 33 12.63 -6.78 -12.11
C VAL A 33 13.14 -6.86 -10.68
N GLY A 34 12.47 -6.19 -9.75
CA GLY A 34 12.72 -6.40 -8.33
C GLY A 34 12.51 -7.88 -7.96
N GLN A 35 13.04 -8.30 -6.82
CA GLN A 35 12.74 -9.65 -6.30
C GLN A 35 11.23 -9.81 -6.14
N ILE A 36 10.63 -10.70 -6.93
CA ILE A 36 9.22 -11.04 -6.80
C ILE A 36 9.05 -11.72 -5.45
N THR A 37 8.51 -11.00 -4.46
CA THR A 37 8.15 -11.58 -3.18
C THR A 37 6.71 -12.07 -3.28
N PRO A 38 6.46 -13.39 -3.40
CA PRO A 38 5.10 -13.90 -3.44
C PRO A 38 4.38 -13.59 -2.13
N GLY A 39 3.15 -13.06 -2.23
CA GLY A 39 2.29 -12.79 -1.08
C GLY A 39 1.85 -11.33 -0.97
N ARG A 40 1.19 -11.02 0.14
CA ARG A 40 0.80 -9.64 0.46
C ARG A 40 2.08 -8.82 0.74
N PRO A 41 2.22 -7.61 0.19
CA PRO A 41 3.32 -6.71 0.53
C PRO A 41 3.50 -6.63 2.05
N ARG A 42 4.75 -6.69 2.49
CA ARG A 42 5.08 -6.55 3.91
C ARG A 42 4.68 -5.14 4.37
N ILE A 43 4.15 -5.06 5.58
CA ILE A 43 3.80 -3.76 6.19
C ILE A 43 5.06 -3.11 6.80
N TYR A 44 6.04 -3.92 7.18
CA TYR A 44 7.31 -3.51 7.81
C TYR A 44 8.48 -4.28 7.21
N ASP A 45 9.67 -3.69 7.26
CA ASP A 45 10.93 -4.29 6.79
C ASP A 45 11.61 -5.19 7.82
N GLU A 46 10.98 -5.37 8.99
CA GLU A 46 11.46 -6.20 10.10
C GLU A 46 10.56 -7.41 10.37
N GLU A 47 11.04 -8.35 11.19
CA GLU A 47 10.25 -9.49 11.66
C GLU A 47 9.11 -9.05 12.58
N LEU A 48 7.92 -9.63 12.38
CA LEU A 48 6.72 -9.28 13.14
C LEU A 48 6.36 -10.37 14.13
N GLU A 49 6.17 -9.97 15.38
CA GLU A 49 5.66 -10.82 16.45
C GLU A 49 4.16 -10.61 16.70
N THR A 50 3.45 -11.69 17.05
CA THR A 50 1.99 -11.62 17.31
C THR A 50 1.71 -11.39 18.79
N VAL A 51 1.08 -10.25 19.10
CA VAL A 51 0.54 -9.96 20.44
C VAL A 51 -0.96 -10.27 20.48
N SER A 52 -1.40 -11.15 21.39
CA SER A 52 -2.81 -11.50 21.56
C SER A 52 -3.30 -11.24 22.98
N PHE A 53 -4.40 -10.52 23.11
CA PHE A 53 -5.08 -10.25 24.38
C PHE A 53 -6.58 -10.03 24.16
N ARG A 54 -7.36 -10.17 25.23
CA ARG A 54 -8.82 -10.03 25.18
C ARG A 54 -9.24 -8.62 25.58
N LEU A 55 -10.18 -8.05 24.81
CA LEU A 55 -10.84 -6.79 25.11
C LEU A 55 -12.34 -7.00 25.33
N PRO A 56 -13.00 -6.18 26.17
CA PRO A 56 -14.45 -6.17 26.25
C PRO A 56 -15.08 -5.90 24.87
N LYS A 57 -16.19 -6.59 24.56
CA LYS A 57 -16.89 -6.42 23.28
C LYS A 57 -17.29 -4.97 22.99
N SER A 58 -17.66 -4.21 24.03
CA SER A 58 -17.98 -2.78 23.91
C SER A 58 -16.77 -1.96 23.44
N ARG A 59 -15.58 -2.27 23.94
CA ARG A 59 -14.33 -1.60 23.54
C ARG A 59 -13.96 -1.95 22.10
N LEU A 60 -14.12 -3.21 21.71
CA LEU A 60 -13.88 -3.64 20.33
C LEU A 60 -14.80 -2.92 19.34
N LYS A 61 -16.08 -2.77 19.68
CA LYS A 61 -17.04 -1.99 18.87
C LYS A 61 -16.64 -0.52 18.73
N ALA A 62 -16.14 0.09 19.81
CA ALA A 62 -15.68 1.48 19.77
C ALA A 62 -14.45 1.64 18.86
N ILE A 63 -13.50 0.70 18.94
CA ILE A 63 -12.33 0.67 18.04
C ILE A 63 -12.77 0.54 16.58
N ASP A 64 -13.68 -0.39 16.28
CA ASP A 64 -14.16 -0.61 14.91
C ASP A 64 -14.87 0.62 14.33
N ALA A 65 -15.64 1.34 15.16
CA ALA A 65 -16.31 2.56 14.74
C ALA A 65 -15.33 3.69 14.44
N ASP A 66 -14.33 3.90 15.32
CA ASP A 66 -13.30 4.92 15.14
C ASP A 66 -12.43 4.64 13.91
N ALA A 67 -11.97 3.40 13.76
CA ALA A 67 -11.17 2.97 12.61
C ALA A 67 -11.94 3.18 11.30
N LYS A 68 -13.23 2.80 11.26
CA LYS A 68 -14.09 3.01 10.09
C LYS A 68 -14.27 4.50 9.77
N ALA A 69 -14.42 5.35 10.78
CA ALA A 69 -14.58 6.80 10.58
C ALA A 69 -13.33 7.44 9.95
N LYS A 70 -12.15 6.88 10.22
CA LYS A 70 -10.86 7.33 9.68
C LYS A 70 -10.43 6.61 8.40
N GLY A 71 -11.21 5.64 7.92
CA GLY A 71 -10.86 4.82 6.76
C GLY A 71 -9.68 3.88 7.00
N GLU A 72 -9.38 3.56 8.27
CA GLU A 72 -8.28 2.68 8.66
C GLU A 72 -8.77 1.30 9.09
N SER A 73 -7.88 0.32 9.10
CA SER A 73 -8.17 -1.01 9.66
C SER A 73 -8.08 -1.00 11.19
N ARG A 74 -8.71 -1.98 11.83
CA ARG A 74 -8.54 -2.22 13.28
C ARG A 74 -7.06 -2.35 13.68
N SER A 75 -6.25 -3.01 12.86
CA SER A 75 -4.82 -3.19 13.16
C SER A 75 -4.05 -1.89 13.00
N GLN A 76 -4.42 -1.00 12.09
CA GLN A 76 -3.83 0.35 12.00
C GLN A 76 -4.15 1.19 13.23
N PHE A 77 -5.41 1.20 13.68
CA PHE A 77 -5.80 1.88 14.93
C PHE A 77 -4.94 1.41 16.11
N LEU A 78 -4.78 0.09 16.28
CA LEU A 78 -4.02 -0.48 17.39
C LEU A 78 -2.53 -0.14 17.31
N ARG A 79 -1.94 -0.11 16.11
CA ARG A 79 -0.55 0.32 15.92
C ARG A 79 -0.37 1.80 16.27
N HIS A 80 -1.24 2.68 15.77
CA HIS A 80 -1.21 4.10 16.14
C HIS A 80 -1.32 4.32 17.65
N ALA A 81 -2.19 3.57 18.34
CA ALA A 81 -2.31 3.68 19.79
C ALA A 81 -1.03 3.24 20.52
N ILE A 82 -0.34 2.22 20.03
CA ILE A 82 0.95 1.76 20.56
C ILE A 82 2.02 2.83 20.30
N ASP A 83 2.14 3.31 19.07
CA ASP A 83 3.12 4.34 18.68
C ASP A 83 2.97 5.60 19.53
N GLN A 84 1.73 6.07 19.72
CA GLN A 84 1.44 7.22 20.59
C GLN A 84 1.85 6.96 22.05
N ALA A 85 1.60 5.76 22.57
CA ALA A 85 1.98 5.42 23.94
C ALA A 85 3.50 5.33 24.12
N LEU A 86 4.23 4.78 23.14
CA LEU A 86 5.68 4.69 23.16
C LEU A 86 6.33 6.08 23.05
N LEU A 87 5.87 6.92 22.13
CA LEU A 87 6.30 8.31 22.01
C LEU A 87 6.10 9.09 23.31
N ALA A 88 4.95 8.91 23.97
CA ALA A 88 4.68 9.55 25.26
C ALA A 88 5.57 9.00 26.41
N SER A 89 6.05 7.77 26.27
CA SER A 89 6.94 7.12 27.24
C SER A 89 8.42 7.44 27.01
N GLY A 90 8.75 8.11 25.90
CA GLY A 90 10.12 8.50 25.56
C GLY A 90 11.01 7.34 25.11
N VAL A 91 10.40 6.26 24.62
CA VAL A 91 11.09 5.12 23.99
C VAL A 91 11.11 5.31 22.48
#